data_AF-A0A2N9NBZ9-F1
#
_entry.id   AF-A0A2N9NBZ9-F1
#
_cell.length_a   1.000
_cell.length_b   1.000
_cell.length_c   1.000
_cell.angle_alpha   90.00
_cell.angle_beta   90.00
_cell.angle_gamma   90.00
#
_symmetry.space_group_name_H-M   'P 1'
#
loop_
_entity.id
_entity.type
_entity.pdbx_description
1 polymer ?
#
loop_
_entity_poly.entity_id
_entity_poly.type
_entity_poly.pdbx_seq_one_letter_code
_entity_poly.pdbx_strand_id
1 'polypeptide(L)' 'MKLIEGFDSNYRYILVAARRARQLQGGAPPVIDTSSRKPCRIAQDEIRAGKVKWLIPETPKSPAEIANETLEKAFGQE' A
#
# COMPACT_ATOMS: atom_id res chain seq x y z
N MET A 1 -15.01 -16.51 -7.11
CA MET A 1 -13.58 -16.13 -7.07
C MET A 1 -13.21 -15.92 -5.62
N LYS A 2 -12.18 -16.61 -5.09
CA LYS A 2 -11.78 -16.47 -3.68
C LYS A 2 -11.00 -15.16 -3.51
N LEU A 3 -11.32 -14.40 -2.47
CA LEU A 3 -10.60 -13.17 -2.13
C LEU A 3 -9.18 -13.51 -1.68
N ILE A 4 -8.21 -12.70 -2.09
CA ILE A 4 -6.81 -12.87 -1.68
C ILE A 4 -6.65 -12.32 -0.27
N GLU A 5 -6.01 -13.09 0.59
CA GLU A 5 -5.81 -12.74 2.00
C GLU A 5 -5.07 -11.40 2.12
N GLY A 6 -5.57 -10.52 2.99
CA GLY A 6 -5.01 -9.17 3.18
C GLY A 6 -5.53 -8.09 2.21
N PHE A 7 -6.49 -8.42 1.33
CA PHE A 7 -7.18 -7.45 0.49
C PHE A 7 -8.67 -7.40 0.81
N ASP A 8 -9.24 -6.20 0.70
CA ASP A 8 -10.68 -5.93 0.83
C ASP A 8 -11.46 -6.30 -0.44
N SER A 9 -10.81 -6.24 -1.59
CA SER A 9 -11.41 -6.46 -2.90
C SER A 9 -10.40 -7.00 -3.92
N ASN A 10 -10.89 -7.85 -4.84
CA ASN A 10 -10.09 -8.33 -5.98
C ASN A 10 -9.61 -7.17 -6.87
N TYR A 11 -10.39 -6.09 -6.97
CA TYR A 11 -9.99 -4.90 -7.72
C TYR A 11 -8.75 -4.24 -7.11
N ARG A 12 -8.70 -4.15 -5.78
CA ARG A 12 -7.56 -3.55 -5.07
C ARG A 12 -6.31 -4.38 -5.25
N TYR A 13 -6.43 -5.70 -5.17
CA TYR A 13 -5.33 -6.60 -5.50
C TYR A 13 -4.78 -6.37 -6.91
N ILE A 14 -5.66 -6.27 -7.92
CA ILE A 14 -5.23 -6.02 -9.32
C ILE A 14 -4.49 -4.68 -9.43
N LEU A 15 -5.00 -3.61 -8.81
CA LEU A 15 -4.37 -2.30 -8.84
C LEU A 15 -2.99 -2.29 -8.17
N VAL A 16 -2.87 -2.92 -7.00
CA VAL A 16 -1.60 -3.01 -6.26
C VAL A 16 -0.59 -3.85 -7.03
N ALA A 17 -1.00 -5.01 -7.56
CA ALA A 17 -0.15 -5.85 -8.39
C ALA A 17 0.31 -5.13 -9.67
N ALA A 18 -0.58 -4.39 -10.34
CA ALA A 18 -0.24 -3.62 -11.53
C ALA A 18 0.75 -2.49 -11.22
N ARG A 19 0.53 -1.76 -10.11
CA ARG A 19 1.45 -0.71 -9.66
C ARG A 19 2.84 -1.27 -9.35
N ARG A 20 2.90 -2.42 -8.67
CA ARG A 20 4.17 -3.08 -8.36
C ARG A 20 4.86 -3.60 -9.63
N ALA A 21 4.12 -4.18 -10.56
CA ALA A 21 4.67 -4.60 -11.85
C ALA A 21 5.31 -3.45 -12.64
N ARG A 22 4.72 -2.23 -12.59
CA ARG A 22 5.34 -1.04 -13.19
C ARG A 22 6.65 -0.64 -12.51
N GLN A 23 6.76 -0.77 -11.18
CA GLN A 23 8.02 -0.52 -10.49
C GLN A 23 9.11 -1.49 -10.94
N LEU A 24 8.78 -2.78 -11.06
CA LEU A 24 9.70 -3.80 -11.56
C LEU A 24 10.13 -3.52 -13.01
N GLN A 25 9.20 -3.08 -13.86
CA GLN A 25 9.50 -2.64 -15.22
C GLN A 25 10.40 -1.40 -15.24
N GLY A 26 10.27 -0.51 -14.27
CA GLY A 26 11.13 0.66 -14.06
C GLY A 26 12.50 0.34 -13.46
N GLY A 27 12.86 -0.94 -13.31
CA GLY A 27 14.16 -1.36 -12.79
C GLY A 27 14.23 -1.53 -11.27
N ALA A 28 13.10 -1.44 -10.56
CA ALA A 28 13.08 -1.76 -9.14
C ALA A 28 13.43 -3.26 -8.93
N PRO A 29 14.25 -3.59 -7.92
CA PRO A 29 14.61 -4.97 -7.65
C PRO A 29 13.40 -5.77 -7.15
N PRO A 30 13.29 -7.07 -7.52
CA PRO A 30 12.36 -8.00 -6.89
C PRO A 30 12.69 -8.19 -5.41
N VAL A 31 11.66 -8.32 -4.55
CA VAL A 31 11.84 -8.57 -3.11
C VAL A 31 11.78 -10.05 -2.73
N ILE A 32 11.49 -10.92 -3.69
CA ILE A 32 11.56 -12.38 -3.57
C ILE A 32 12.38 -12.96 -4.71
N ASP A 33 12.96 -14.12 -4.48
CA ASP A 33 13.47 -14.94 -5.57
C ASP A 33 12.31 -15.67 -6.25
N THR A 34 12.26 -15.60 -7.58
CA THR A 34 11.18 -16.18 -8.38
C THR A 34 11.72 -16.65 -9.72
N SER A 35 11.26 -17.82 -10.15
CA SER A 35 11.63 -18.41 -11.44
C SER A 35 11.06 -17.63 -12.63
N SER A 36 10.07 -16.78 -12.40
CA SER A 36 9.41 -16.04 -13.46
C SER A 36 10.11 -14.72 -13.77
N ARG A 37 10.34 -14.46 -15.06
CA ARG A 37 10.87 -13.18 -15.56
C ARG A 37 9.79 -12.14 -15.88
N LYS A 38 8.50 -12.53 -15.84
CA LYS A 38 7.38 -11.64 -16.18
C LYS A 38 7.06 -10.71 -14.99
N PRO A 39 7.16 -9.37 -15.12
CA PRO A 39 6.96 -8.44 -13.99
C PRO A 39 5.63 -8.60 -13.27
N CYS A 40 4.54 -8.83 -14.00
CA CYS A 40 3.22 -9.07 -13.40
C CYS A 40 3.18 -10.34 -12.55
N ARG A 41 3.91 -11.40 -12.93
CA ARG A 41 3.96 -12.64 -12.18
C ARG A 41 4.78 -12.47 -10.90
N ILE A 42 5.93 -11.80 -11.01
CA ILE A 42 6.78 -11.44 -9.88
C ILE A 42 5.97 -10.63 -8.85
N ALA A 43 5.26 -9.59 -9.29
CA ALA A 43 4.43 -8.78 -8.40
C ALA A 43 3.34 -9.59 -7.67
N GLN A 44 2.69 -10.53 -8.36
CA GLN A 44 1.70 -11.42 -7.73
C GLN A 44 2.33 -12.35 -6.70
N ASP A 45 3.53 -12.87 -6.99
CA ASP A 45 4.24 -13.78 -6.09
C ASP A 45 4.76 -13.01 -4.86
N GLU A 46 5.24 -11.78 -5.03
CA GLU A 46 5.64 -10.89 -3.92
C GLU A 46 4.46 -10.54 -2.98
N ILE A 47 3.28 -10.29 -3.56
CA ILE A 47 2.05 -10.05 -2.80
C ILE A 47 1.62 -11.32 -2.07
N ARG A 48 1.66 -12.49 -2.73
CA ARG A 48 1.33 -13.78 -2.09
C ARG A 48 2.30 -14.15 -0.97
N ALA A 49 3.57 -13.77 -1.10
CA ALA A 49 4.58 -13.90 -0.05
C ALA A 49 4.42 -12.86 1.08
N GLY A 50 3.47 -11.94 0.99
CA GLY A 50 3.22 -10.90 2.00
C GLY A 50 4.31 -9.84 2.11
N LYS A 51 5.24 -9.79 1.13
CA LYS A 51 6.37 -8.84 1.11
C LYS A 51 5.98 -7.48 0.55
N VAL A 52 4.93 -7.42 -0.26
CA VAL A 52 4.36 -6.17 -0.78
C VAL A 52 2.99 -5.94 -0.15
N LYS A 53 2.86 -4.84 0.58
CA LYS A 53 1.63 -4.42 1.27
C LYS A 53 1.12 -3.11 0.69
N TRP A 54 -0.14 -2.82 0.94
CA TRP A 54 -0.78 -1.55 0.59
C TRP A 54 -1.32 -0.89 1.85
N LEU A 55 -1.42 0.43 1.83
CA LEU A 55 -1.95 1.23 2.93
C LEU A 55 -2.90 2.28 2.35
N ILE A 56 -4.02 2.50 3.04
CA ILE A 56 -4.86 3.67 2.80
C ILE A 56 -4.21 4.79 3.60
N PRO A 57 -3.68 5.84 2.96
CA PRO A 57 -3.26 7.01 3.71
C PRO A 57 -4.50 7.56 4.43
N GLU A 58 -4.39 7.81 5.73
CA GLU A 58 -5.44 8.53 6.43
C GLU A 58 -5.65 9.87 5.73
N THR A 59 -6.90 10.27 5.55
CA THR A 59 -7.23 11.59 5.02
C THR A 59 -6.44 12.63 5.81
N PRO A 60 -5.66 13.51 5.17
CA PRO A 60 -4.97 14.55 5.90
C PRO A 60 -6.03 15.31 6.70
N LYS A 61 -5.85 15.34 8.03
CA LYS A 61 -6.71 16.09 8.94
C LYS A 61 -6.94 17.46 8.31
N SER A 62 -8.19 17.87 8.23
CA SER A 62 -8.52 19.18 7.67
C SER A 62 -7.72 20.26 8.40
N PRO A 63 -7.39 21.37 7.73
CA PRO A 63 -6.73 22.50 8.41
C PRO A 63 -7.48 22.95 9.67
N ALA A 64 -8.82 22.78 9.69
CA ALA A 64 -9.66 23.04 10.86
C ALA A 64 -9.38 22.07 12.03
N GLU A 65 -9.24 20.76 11.75
CA GLU A 65 -8.91 19.76 12.77
C GLU A 65 -7.49 19.94 13.31
N ILE A 66 -6.53 20.31 12.45
CA ILE A 66 -5.15 20.60 12.87
C ILE A 66 -5.12 21.86 13.76
N ALA A 67 -5.87 22.90 13.39
CA ALA A 67 -5.98 24.12 14.19
C ALA A 67 -6.61 23.84 15.56
N ASN A 68 -7.69 23.07 15.61
CA ASN A 68 -8.34 22.68 16.86
C ASN A 68 -7.41 21.85 17.76
N GLU A 69 -6.69 20.86 17.21
CA GLU A 69 -5.73 20.06 17.98
C GLU A 69 -4.57 20.92 18.53
N THR A 70 -4.15 21.95 17.79
CA THR A 70 -3.09 22.87 18.21
C THR A 70 -3.57 23.80 19.33
N LEU A 71 -4.81 24.29 19.24
CA LEU A 71 -5.44 25.10 20.28
C LEU A 71 -5.66 24.29 21.56
N GLU A 72 -6.24 23.10 21.47
CA GLU A 72 -6.46 22.21 22.61
C GLU A 72 -5.15 21.87 23.35
N LYS A 73 -4.05 21.60 22.63
CA LYS A 73 -2.73 21.40 23.24
C LYS A 73 -2.16 22.65 23.92
N ALA A 74 -2.48 23.84 23.41
CA ALA A 74 -2.04 25.10 23.98
C ALA A 74 -2.84 25.49 25.24
N PHE A 75 -4.10 25.07 25.34
CA PHE A 75 -4.99 25.40 26.45
C PHE A 75 -5.13 24.27 27.50
N GLY A 76 -4.72 23.04 27.20
CA GLY A 76 -4.90 21.86 28.05
C GLY A 76 -3.72 21.50 28.96
N GLN A 77 -2.74 22.39 29.15
CA GLN A 77 -1.70 22.24 30.19
C GLN A 77 -2.05 23.11 31.40
N GLU A 78 -2.95 22.63 32.26
CA GLU A 78 -3.03 22.99 33.69
C GLU A 78 -2.88 21.71 34.53
#